data_AF-A0A919YB44-F1
#
_entry.id   AF-A0A919YB44-F1
#
_cell.length_a   1.000
_cell.length_b   1.000
_cell.length_c   1.000
_cell.angle_alpha   90.00
_cell.angle_beta   90.00
_cell.angle_gamma   90.00
#
_symmetry.space_group_name_H-M   'P 1'
#
loop_
_entity.id
_entity.type
_entity.pdbx_description
1 polymer ?
#
loop_
_entity_poly.entity_id
_entity_poly.type
_entity_poly.pdbx_seq_one_letter_code
_entity_poly.pdbx_strand_id
1 'polypeptide(L)'
;MIVQWTETAANRLRQIRSDHFTEQETREYKLNLIRRVEEQVVKMGTIMPSREYRNTYYCIVDRYVVSYKVLDNGERYVITSFKHGAMKRNFK
;
A
#
# COMPACT_ATOMS: atom_id res chain seq x y z
N MET A 1 3.92 9.90 14.59
CA MET A 1 3.28 9.67 13.28
C MET A 1 2.97 8.20 13.13
N ILE A 2 1.75 7.86 12.72
CA ILE A 2 1.20 6.50 12.80
C ILE A 2 0.74 6.07 11.41
N VAL A 3 1.18 4.90 10.94
CA VAL A 3 0.66 4.25 9.74
C VAL A 3 -0.24 3.09 10.14
N GLN A 4 -1.46 3.07 9.62
CA GLN A 4 -2.46 2.04 9.90
C GLN A 4 -2.87 1.36 8.61
N TRP A 5 -2.95 0.04 8.65
CA TRP A 5 -3.49 -0.76 7.56
C TRP A 5 -4.93 -1.10 7.86
N THR A 6 -5.85 -0.82 6.93
CA THR A 6 -7.19 -1.41 7.04
C THR A 6 -7.09 -2.93 6.91
N GLU A 7 -8.06 -3.63 7.49
CA GLU A 7 -8.13 -5.09 7.38
C GLU A 7 -8.12 -5.55 5.91
N THR A 8 -8.81 -4.82 5.03
CA THR A 8 -8.82 -5.09 3.60
C THR A 8 -7.42 -5.02 2.99
N ALA A 9 -6.64 -3.97 3.29
CA ALA A 9 -5.28 -3.82 2.77
C ALA A 9 -4.33 -4.89 3.35
N ALA A 10 -4.44 -5.15 4.66
CA ALA A 10 -3.64 -6.17 5.33
C ALA A 10 -3.91 -7.57 4.77
N ASN A 11 -5.17 -7.91 4.50
CA ASN A 11 -5.54 -9.20 3.92
C ASN A 11 -4.97 -9.38 2.50
N ARG A 12 -4.92 -8.32 1.69
CA ARG A 12 -4.27 -8.37 0.37
C ARG A 12 -2.77 -8.64 0.46
N LEU A 13 -2.08 -8.03 1.42
CA LEU A 13 -0.68 -8.30 1.68
C LEU A 13 -0.44 -9.76 2.12
N ARG A 14 -1.29 -10.29 3.02
CA ARG A 14 -1.19 -11.68 3.50
C ARG A 14 -1.33 -12.70 2.36
N GLN A 15 -2.17 -12.39 1.38
CA GLN A 15 -2.42 -13.22 0.19
C GLN A 15 -1.26 -13.29 -0.81
N ILE A 16 -0.21 -12.46 -0.67
CA ILE A 16 0.97 -12.57 -1.53
C ILE A 16 1.58 -13.96 -1.37
N ARG A 17 1.80 -14.65 -2.48
CA ARG A 17 2.50 -15.93 -2.55
C ARG A 17 3.48 -15.85 -3.71
N SER A 18 4.52 -16.66 -3.64
CA SER A 18 5.46 -16.85 -4.73
C SER A 18 5.54 -18.32 -5.05
N ASP A 19 5.46 -18.67 -6.33
CA ASP A 19 5.72 -20.02 -6.83
C ASP A 19 7.24 -20.26 -7.04
N HIS A 20 8.05 -19.21 -6.92
CA HIS A 20 9.49 -19.22 -7.18
C HIS A 20 10.37 -19.11 -5.92
N PHE A 21 9.78 -18.76 -4.77
CA PHE A 21 10.51 -18.53 -3.52
C PHE A 21 9.96 -19.41 -2.41
N THR A 22 10.81 -19.74 -1.45
CA THR A 22 10.40 -20.44 -0.24
C THR A 22 9.43 -19.60 0.59
N GLU A 23 8.73 -20.23 1.54
CA GLU A 23 7.86 -19.52 2.47
C GLU A 23 8.63 -18.51 3.33
N GLN A 24 9.86 -18.83 3.71
CA GLN A 24 10.72 -17.94 4.49
C GLN A 24 11.11 -16.69 3.70
N GLU A 25 11.60 -16.85 2.47
CA GLU A 25 11.92 -15.74 1.58
C GLU A 25 10.68 -14.88 1.28
N THR A 26 9.51 -15.52 1.07
CA THR A 26 8.24 -14.81 0.88
C THR A 26 7.84 -14.01 2.12
N ARG A 27 8.10 -14.54 3.32
CA ARG A 27 7.84 -13.83 4.58
C ARG A 27 8.77 -12.64 4.77
N GLU A 28 10.07 -12.80 4.50
CA GLU A 28 11.04 -11.72 4.55
C GLU A 28 10.71 -10.61 3.55
N TYR A 29 10.33 -11.00 2.32
CA TYR A 29 9.84 -10.07 1.30
C TYR A 29 8.63 -9.27 1.81
N LYS A 30 7.62 -9.94 2.38
CA LYS A 30 6.42 -9.28 2.94
C LYS A 30 6.79 -8.27 4.04
N LEU A 31 7.69 -8.63 4.95
CA LEU A 31 8.15 -7.73 6.02
C LEU A 31 8.85 -6.49 5.47
N ASN A 32 9.75 -6.68 4.51
CA ASN A 32 10.44 -5.57 3.84
C ASN A 32 9.47 -4.69 3.04
N LEU A 33 8.46 -5.31 2.41
CA LEU A 33 7.44 -4.59 1.67
C LEU A 33 6.58 -3.70 2.58
N ILE A 34 6.18 -4.18 3.76
CA ILE A 34 5.46 -3.37 4.76
C ILE A 34 6.26 -2.12 5.10
N ARG A 35 7.53 -2.29 5.49
CA ARG A 35 8.40 -1.17 5.89
C ARG A 35 8.53 -0.12 4.79
N ARG A 36 8.82 -0.57 3.56
CA ARG A 36 8.93 0.32 2.39
C ARG A 36 7.63 1.05 2.08
N VAL A 37 6.48 0.38 2.26
CA VAL A 37 5.17 1.01 2.06
C VAL A 37 4.94 2.10 3.10
N GLU A 38 5.17 1.80 4.37
CA GLU A 38 4.95 2.76 5.46
C GLU A 38 5.86 3.99 5.31
N GLU A 39 7.15 3.78 5.05
CA GLU A 39 8.11 4.85 4.78
C GLU A 39 7.70 5.70 3.57
N GLN A 40 7.28 5.05 2.47
CA GLN A 40 6.92 5.77 1.26
C GLN A 40 5.62 6.56 1.41
N VAL A 41 4.62 6.02 2.10
CA VAL A 41 3.35 6.70 2.37
C VAL A 41 3.58 7.99 3.16
N VAL A 42 4.42 7.90 4.18
CA VAL A 42 4.87 9.04 4.98
C VAL A 42 5.58 10.07 4.11
N LYS A 43 6.62 9.62 3.39
CA LYS A 43 7.47 10.50 2.56
C LYS A 43 6.67 11.21 1.49
N MET A 44 5.69 10.51 0.90
CA MET A 44 4.85 11.05 -0.15
C MET A 44 3.79 12.01 0.40
N GLY A 45 3.36 11.88 1.65
CA GLY A 45 2.44 12.84 2.26
C GLY A 45 1.17 13.02 1.43
N THR A 46 0.99 14.23 0.89
CA THR A 46 -0.14 14.59 0.02
C THR A 46 0.27 14.87 -1.44
N ILE A 47 1.48 14.44 -1.85
CA ILE A 47 2.07 14.78 -3.16
C ILE A 47 1.28 14.22 -4.33
N MET A 48 0.74 13.00 -4.19
CA MET A 48 0.03 12.31 -5.28
C MET A 48 -1.45 12.07 -4.93
N PRO A 49 -2.31 13.10 -5.12
CA PRO A 49 -3.75 12.95 -4.89
C PRO A 49 -4.40 12.07 -5.97
N SER A 50 -5.39 11.30 -5.55
CA SER A 50 -6.28 10.57 -6.44
C SER A 50 -7.21 11.53 -7.16
N ARG A 51 -7.40 11.29 -8.47
CA ARG A 51 -8.36 12.05 -9.29
C ARG A 51 -9.81 11.61 -9.05
N GLU A 52 -10.00 10.35 -8.64
CA GLU A 52 -11.33 9.73 -8.52
C GLU A 52 -11.88 9.87 -7.08
N TYR A 53 -11.01 9.91 -6.07
CA TYR A 53 -11.43 9.88 -4.67
C TYR A 53 -10.85 11.06 -3.89
N ARG A 54 -11.72 11.95 -3.41
CA ARG A 54 -11.33 13.11 -2.61
C ARG A 54 -10.57 12.70 -1.35
N ASN A 55 -9.54 13.48 -0.98
CA ASN A 55 -8.67 13.26 0.19
C ASN A 55 -8.05 11.86 0.24
N THR A 56 -7.88 11.23 -0.93
CA THR A 56 -7.19 9.96 -1.07
C THR A 56 -5.94 10.22 -1.89
N TYR A 57 -4.84 9.63 -1.47
CA TYR A 57 -3.54 9.73 -2.10
C TYR A 57 -3.06 8.34 -2.46
N TYR A 58 -2.08 8.26 -3.35
CA TYR A 58 -1.50 6.98 -3.71
C TYR A 58 0.00 7.08 -3.94
N CYS A 59 0.67 5.96 -3.81
CA CYS A 59 2.05 5.79 -4.23
C CYS A 59 2.22 4.39 -4.84
N ILE A 60 3.30 4.22 -5.59
CA ILE A 60 3.69 2.93 -6.13
C ILE A 60 4.92 2.46 -5.37
N VAL A 61 4.86 1.26 -4.82
CA VAL A 61 5.97 0.61 -4.11
C VAL A 61 6.17 -0.75 -4.72
N ASP A 62 7.34 -0.94 -5.32
CA ASP A 62 7.63 -2.13 -6.13
C ASP A 62 6.56 -2.30 -7.23
N ARG A 63 5.84 -3.42 -7.24
CA ARG A 63 4.75 -3.68 -8.19
C ARG A 63 3.38 -3.33 -7.63
N TYR A 64 3.27 -2.67 -6.49
CA TYR A 64 2.00 -2.43 -5.82
C TYR A 64 1.58 -0.96 -5.86
N VAL A 65 0.32 -0.72 -6.18
CA VAL A 65 -0.36 0.55 -6.00
C VAL A 65 -0.95 0.56 -4.59
N VAL A 66 -0.50 1.51 -3.78
CA VAL A 66 -0.95 1.71 -2.41
C VAL A 66 -1.80 2.97 -2.38
N SER A 67 -3.02 2.88 -1.88
CA SER A 67 -3.90 4.04 -1.68
C SER A 67 -4.09 4.28 -0.19
N TYR A 68 -4.05 5.55 0.22
CA TYR A 68 -4.12 5.93 1.62
C TYR A 68 -4.81 7.28 1.82
N LYS A 69 -5.23 7.54 3.05
CA LYS A 69 -5.73 8.83 3.49
C LYS A 69 -4.77 9.43 4.51
N VAL A 70 -4.62 10.75 4.46
CA VAL A 70 -3.89 11.53 5.46
C VAL A 70 -4.92 12.16 6.38
N LEU A 71 -4.81 11.89 7.67
CA LEU A 71 -5.70 12.36 8.74
C LEU A 71 -4.89 13.15 9.76
N ASP A 72 -5.59 13.83 10.67
CA ASP A 72 -5.00 14.53 11.82
C ASP A 72 -3.84 15.46 11.37
N ASN A 73 -4.02 16.21 10.28
CA ASN A 73 -3.02 17.11 9.69
C ASN A 73 -1.66 16.47 9.36
N GLY A 74 -1.62 15.17 9.04
CA GLY A 74 -0.37 14.47 8.69
C GLY A 74 0.20 13.62 9.82
N GLU A 75 -0.48 13.54 10.98
CA GLU A 75 -0.03 12.67 12.07
C GLU A 75 -0.40 11.20 11.85
N ARG A 76 -1.45 10.94 11.04
CA ARG A 76 -1.97 9.60 10.79
C ARG A 76 -2.17 9.32 9.30
N TYR A 77 -1.64 8.19 8.86
CA TYR A 77 -1.79 7.68 7.50
C TYR A 77 -2.55 6.36 7.53
N VAL A 78 -3.68 6.30 6.85
CA VAL A 78 -4.52 5.08 6.80
C VAL A 78 -4.44 4.49 5.40
N ILE A 79 -3.74 3.37 5.25
CA ILE A 79 -3.66 2.60 4.02
C ILE A 79 -5.00 1.90 3.80
N THR A 80 -5.77 2.40 2.83
CA THR A 80 -7.12 1.93 2.52
C THR A 80 -7.12 0.84 1.44
N SER A 81 -6.11 0.81 0.58
CA SER A 81 -6.00 -0.18 -0.48
C SER A 81 -4.57 -0.55 -0.80
N PHE A 82 -4.36 -1.82 -1.13
CA PHE A 82 -3.09 -2.40 -1.54
C PHE A 82 -3.34 -3.37 -2.69
N LYS A 83 -2.88 -3.02 -3.90
CA LYS A 83 -3.20 -3.76 -5.14
C LYS A 83 -1.95 -3.98 -5.97
N HIS A 84 -1.80 -5.16 -6.55
CA HIS A 84 -0.74 -5.40 -7.53
C HIS A 84 -1.05 -4.62 -8.82
N GLY A 85 -0.08 -3.89 -9.36
CA GLY A 85 -0.22 -3.00 -10.51
C GLY A 85 -0.57 -3.73 -11.81
N ALA A 86 -0.21 -5.01 -11.92
CA ALA A 86 -0.64 -5.87 -13.04
C ALA A 86 -2.10 -6.34 -12.95
N MET A 87 -2.81 -6.05 -11.83
CA MET A 87 -4.24 -6.32 -11.73
C MET A 87 -4.96 -5.34 -12.66
N LYS A 88 -5.30 -5.80 -13.87
CA LYS A 88 -5.96 -5.03 -14.93
C LYS A 88 -7.05 -4.12 -14.34
N ARG A 89 -6.90 -2.81 -14.54
CA ARG A 89 -8.05 -1.90 -14.50
C ARG A 89 -8.96 -2.33 -15.64
N ASN A 90 -10.08 -2.98 -15.32
CA ASN A 90 -11.20 -3.06 -16.25
C ASN A 90 -11.71 -1.62 -16.42
N PHE A 91 -11.11 -0.87 -17.34
CA PHE A 91 -11.76 0.29 -17.91
C PHE A 91 -12.95 -0.26 -18.69
N LYS A 92 -14.14 -0.16 -18.09
CA LYS A 92 -15.40 -0.25 -18.82
C LYS A 92 -15.72 1.14 -19.37
#